data_AF-A0AA39Y6Y3-F1
#
_entry.id   AF-A0AA39Y6Y3-F1
#
_cell.length_a   1.000
_cell.length_b   1.000
_cell.length_c   1.000
_cell.angle_alpha   90.00
_cell.angle_beta   90.00
_cell.angle_gamma   90.00
#
_symmetry.space_group_name_H-M   'P 1'
#
loop_
_entity.id
_entity.type
_entity.pdbx_description
1 polymer ?
#
loop_
_entity_poly.entity_id
_entity_poly.type
_entity_poly.pdbx_seq_one_letter_code
_entity_poly.pdbx_strand_id
1 'polypeptide(L)'
;MEAKVRAFHALPRTEKLPDAAAAVPNHWAFGVCKVHIHHDTHPRDDILLAVHVESAYLNHSGPPAALLSFATAREKAEAALPYLLDAFTDPRLACSQLGPLAPWTWSTPDPAMAAAMGEVLKSHGVTAALCQVGPDFVEPGDATKCHGCGLSHECFFPPDPLKRCARCGEAWYHSRQCQAKHWKYHKPTCRPPVADAAAAALDARDYYRKKAPTDPAACALMSSLRLPDGHPNGGETSLPLHRLILTGQDTPDNMRLLFGPQYERTLQDDHETARTEFLLDPPPGSPWHALTASMHDPSLARSLRPATDAEKQKVEEVREMQALIRKRVGPGKSPTSVDMEAIRKEFKSNWSDKLPIYTLAKNTMDQGFPHGG
;
A
#
# COMPACT_ATOMS: atom_id res chain seq x y z
N MET A 1 -10.59 -30.24 33.63
CA MET A 1 -10.95 -29.20 32.64
C MET A 1 -11.95 -28.21 33.21
N GLU A 2 -13.09 -28.64 33.75
CA GLU A 2 -14.14 -27.75 34.30
C GLU A 2 -13.63 -26.66 35.26
N ALA A 3 -12.72 -27.00 36.18
CA ALA A 3 -12.12 -26.03 37.10
C ALA A 3 -11.36 -24.90 36.37
N LYS A 4 -10.64 -25.23 35.28
CA LYS A 4 -9.91 -24.23 34.47
C LYS A 4 -10.88 -23.33 33.71
N VAL A 5 -11.92 -23.91 33.11
CA VAL A 5 -12.96 -23.12 32.41
C VAL A 5 -13.65 -22.16 33.39
N ARG A 6 -13.99 -22.63 34.59
CA ARG A 6 -14.58 -21.79 35.65
C ARG A 6 -13.64 -20.66 36.08
N ALA A 7 -12.36 -20.96 36.29
CA ALA A 7 -11.35 -19.95 36.63
C ALA A 7 -11.21 -18.92 35.50
N PHE A 8 -11.17 -19.36 34.25
CA PHE A 8 -11.08 -18.49 33.08
C PHE A 8 -12.32 -17.59 32.91
N HIS A 9 -13.52 -18.10 33.18
CA HIS A 9 -14.75 -17.29 33.19
C HIS A 9 -14.81 -16.25 34.31
N ALA A 10 -14.08 -16.47 35.40
CA ALA A 10 -14.02 -15.52 36.51
C ALA A 10 -13.10 -14.33 36.23
N LEU A 11 -12.28 -14.39 35.16
CA LEU A 11 -11.41 -13.29 34.77
C LEU A 11 -12.23 -12.09 34.26
N PRO A 12 -11.80 -10.85 34.57
CA PRO A 12 -12.33 -9.67 33.90
C PRO A 12 -12.15 -9.78 32.38
N ARG A 13 -13.10 -9.24 31.62
CA ARG A 13 -13.05 -9.22 30.15
C ARG A 13 -13.48 -7.86 29.64
N THR A 14 -12.56 -7.13 29.01
CA THR A 14 -12.80 -5.82 28.41
C THR A 14 -12.52 -5.88 26.92
N GLU A 15 -13.25 -5.10 26.12
CA GLU A 15 -13.04 -5.02 24.66
C GLU A 15 -11.68 -4.42 24.30
N LYS A 16 -11.17 -3.54 25.17
CA LYS A 16 -9.89 -2.86 25.03
C LYS A 16 -9.01 -3.10 26.24
N LEU A 17 -7.70 -3.08 26.07
CA LEU A 17 -6.77 -3.20 27.19
C LEU A 17 -6.80 -1.93 28.05
N PRO A 18 -6.90 -2.06 29.40
CA PRO A 18 -7.08 -0.92 30.30
C PRO A 18 -5.87 0.00 30.44
N ASP A 19 -4.66 -0.50 30.17
CA ASP A 19 -3.39 0.23 30.42
C ASP A 19 -2.64 0.61 29.12
N ALA A 20 -3.25 0.36 27.96
CA ALA A 20 -2.66 0.78 26.70
C ALA A 20 -3.01 2.24 26.43
N ALA A 21 -1.99 3.09 26.32
CA ALA A 21 -2.12 4.52 26.00
C ALA A 21 -3.01 4.81 24.76
N ALA A 22 -3.19 3.82 23.88
CA ALA A 22 -3.93 3.92 22.63
C ALA A 22 -5.30 3.22 22.62
N ALA A 23 -5.84 2.73 23.74
CA ALA A 23 -7.15 2.05 23.79
C ALA A 23 -7.25 0.92 22.74
N VAL A 24 -6.21 0.07 22.72
CA VAL A 24 -6.01 -1.03 21.76
C VAL A 24 -7.03 -2.15 21.96
N PRO A 25 -7.52 -2.80 20.89
CA PRO A 25 -8.36 -3.99 20.97
C PRO A 25 -7.71 -5.10 21.78
N ASN A 26 -8.44 -5.74 22.69
CA ASN A 26 -7.96 -6.89 23.48
C ASN A 26 -8.02 -8.19 22.63
N HIS A 27 -7.18 -8.25 21.60
CA HIS A 27 -7.08 -9.39 20.67
C HIS A 27 -5.75 -10.13 20.86
N TRP A 28 -5.82 -11.45 20.98
CA TRP A 28 -4.65 -12.30 21.22
C TRP A 28 -4.48 -13.34 20.12
N ALA A 29 -3.29 -13.45 19.54
CA ALA A 29 -2.92 -14.54 18.65
C ALA A 29 -2.23 -15.63 19.46
N PHE A 30 -2.62 -16.90 19.32
CA PHE A 30 -1.96 -18.02 20.00
C PHE A 30 -1.46 -19.09 19.05
N GLY A 31 -0.44 -19.81 19.48
CA GLY A 31 0.17 -20.90 18.73
C GLY A 31 0.96 -21.84 19.62
N VAL A 32 1.37 -22.97 19.05
CA VAL A 32 2.25 -23.94 19.70
C VAL A 32 3.58 -23.93 18.95
N CYS A 33 4.69 -23.79 19.68
CA CYS A 33 6.03 -23.80 19.09
C CYS A 33 6.99 -24.68 19.88
N LYS A 34 8.06 -25.13 19.21
CA LYS A 34 9.20 -25.79 19.87
C LYS A 34 10.14 -24.75 20.39
N VAL A 35 10.50 -24.84 21.67
CA VAL A 35 11.56 -24.00 22.24
C VAL A 35 12.76 -24.87 22.58
N HIS A 36 13.93 -24.44 22.10
CA HIS A 36 15.20 -25.01 22.50
C HIS A 36 15.62 -24.38 23.82
N ILE A 37 15.35 -25.07 24.92
CA ILE A 37 15.94 -24.72 26.21
C ILE A 37 17.35 -25.31 26.22
N HIS A 38 18.37 -24.46 26.34
CA HIS A 38 19.80 -24.82 26.23
C HIS A 38 20.35 -25.71 27.37
N HIS A 39 19.51 -26.44 28.10
CA HIS A 39 19.95 -27.39 29.11
C HIS A 39 19.92 -28.82 28.53
N ASP A 40 21.11 -29.43 28.43
CA ASP A 40 21.42 -30.72 27.79
C ASP A 40 20.64 -31.96 28.28
N THR A 41 19.71 -31.81 29.22
CA THR A 41 19.03 -32.94 29.87
C THR A 41 17.52 -33.00 29.62
N HIS A 42 16.93 -32.01 28.96
CA HIS A 42 15.48 -32.00 28.70
C HIS A 42 15.19 -32.15 27.20
N PRO A 43 14.28 -33.05 26.81
CA PRO A 43 13.82 -33.14 25.42
C PRO A 43 13.22 -31.80 24.96
N ARG A 44 13.15 -31.60 23.64
CA ARG A 44 12.53 -30.40 23.06
C ARG A 44 11.06 -30.37 23.46
N ASP A 45 10.68 -29.34 24.21
CA ASP A 45 9.33 -29.19 24.70
C ASP A 45 8.52 -28.25 23.80
N ASP A 46 7.28 -28.63 23.54
CA ASP A 46 6.33 -27.75 22.87
C ASP A 46 5.70 -26.85 23.94
N ILE A 47 5.68 -25.55 23.70
CA ILE A 47 5.01 -24.58 24.56
C ILE A 47 3.85 -23.93 23.81
N LEU A 48 2.81 -23.55 24.54
CA LEU A 48 1.77 -22.69 24.03
C LEU A 48 2.13 -21.23 24.31
N LEU A 49 2.12 -20.41 23.26
CA LEU A 49 2.30 -18.97 23.32
C LEU A 49 0.99 -18.27 22.97
N ALA A 50 0.65 -17.22 23.71
CA ALA A 50 -0.40 -16.27 23.37
C ALA A 50 0.18 -14.86 23.39
N VAL A 51 0.12 -14.17 22.25
CA VAL A 51 0.71 -12.86 22.01
C VAL A 51 -0.39 -11.85 21.78
N HIS A 52 -0.35 -10.73 22.49
CA HIS A 52 -1.13 -9.56 22.15
C HIS A 52 -0.41 -8.79 21.04
N VAL A 53 -0.97 -8.79 19.83
CA VAL A 53 -0.25 -8.39 18.61
C VAL A 53 0.24 -6.94 18.66
N GLU A 54 -0.56 -6.02 19.18
CA GLU A 54 -0.25 -4.58 19.14
C GLU A 54 0.74 -4.12 20.22
N SER A 55 0.70 -4.74 21.40
CA SER A 55 1.54 -4.34 22.54
C SER A 55 2.71 -5.29 22.79
N ALA A 56 2.81 -6.36 22.00
CA ALA A 56 3.77 -7.45 22.17
C ALA A 56 3.73 -8.11 23.57
N TYR A 57 2.61 -8.02 24.31
CA TYR A 57 2.46 -8.77 25.54
C TYR A 57 2.43 -10.25 25.24
N LEU A 58 3.07 -11.03 26.10
CA LEU A 58 3.25 -12.45 25.92
C LEU A 58 2.77 -13.17 27.17
N ASN A 59 1.81 -14.07 26.98
CA ASN A 59 1.48 -15.11 27.93
C ASN A 59 1.97 -16.44 27.36
N HIS A 60 2.42 -17.34 28.22
CA HIS A 60 2.84 -18.66 27.79
C HIS A 60 2.44 -19.71 28.83
N SER A 61 2.20 -20.93 28.39
CA SER A 61 1.92 -22.04 29.30
C SER A 61 2.43 -23.34 28.70
N GLY A 62 2.98 -24.20 29.57
CA GLY A 62 3.45 -25.52 29.17
C GLY A 62 4.25 -26.23 30.26
N PRO A 63 3.97 -27.51 30.52
CA PRO A 63 4.93 -28.57 30.82
C PRO A 63 5.34 -29.28 29.50
N PRO A 64 6.29 -30.24 29.50
CA PRO A 64 6.77 -30.96 28.31
C PRO A 64 5.68 -31.86 27.70
N ALA A 65 4.77 -31.28 26.92
CA ALA A 65 3.79 -32.05 26.16
C ALA A 65 4.19 -32.03 24.69
N ALA A 66 4.14 -33.19 24.02
CA ALA A 66 4.38 -33.31 22.60
C ALA A 66 3.15 -32.83 21.78
N LEU A 67 2.69 -31.60 22.05
CA LEU A 67 1.52 -30.97 21.43
C LEU A 67 1.59 -30.97 19.89
N LEU A 68 2.78 -30.85 19.31
CA LEU A 68 2.97 -30.86 17.87
C LEU A 68 2.93 -32.26 17.26
N SER A 69 3.11 -33.30 18.09
CA SER A 69 3.16 -34.70 17.65
C SER A 69 1.79 -35.35 17.45
N PHE A 70 0.69 -34.71 17.88
CA PHE A 70 -0.65 -35.21 17.61
C PHE A 70 -0.96 -35.19 16.11
N ALA A 71 -1.68 -36.21 15.63
CA ALA A 71 -1.90 -36.41 14.19
C ALA A 71 -2.97 -35.47 13.62
N THR A 72 -3.98 -35.14 14.43
CA THR A 72 -5.12 -34.33 13.98
C THR A 72 -5.17 -32.96 14.67
N ALA A 73 -5.74 -31.96 13.99
CA ALA A 73 -5.96 -30.64 14.58
C ALA A 73 -6.88 -30.68 15.82
N ARG A 74 -7.81 -31.64 15.86
CA ARG A 74 -8.69 -31.84 17.02
C ARG A 74 -7.93 -32.34 18.25
N GLU A 75 -7.10 -33.37 18.10
CA GLU A 75 -6.26 -33.86 19.20
C GLU A 75 -5.31 -32.77 19.70
N LYS A 76 -4.70 -32.00 18.77
CA LYS A 76 -3.89 -30.83 19.11
C LYS A 76 -4.68 -29.81 19.92
N ALA A 77 -5.90 -29.48 19.50
CA ALA A 77 -6.75 -28.51 20.20
C ALA A 77 -7.18 -28.99 21.58
N GLU A 78 -7.59 -30.26 21.72
CA GLU A 78 -7.95 -30.86 23.01
C GLU A 78 -6.75 -30.86 23.98
N ALA A 79 -5.56 -31.19 23.49
CA ALA A 79 -4.33 -31.16 24.28
C ALA A 79 -3.86 -29.74 24.62
N ALA A 80 -4.04 -28.77 23.71
CA ALA A 80 -3.61 -27.38 23.88
C ALA A 80 -4.54 -26.57 24.79
N LEU A 81 -5.84 -26.87 24.84
CA LEU A 81 -6.84 -26.10 25.59
C LEU A 81 -6.45 -25.85 27.06
N PRO A 82 -6.04 -26.86 27.87
CA PRO A 82 -5.65 -26.60 29.27
C PRO A 82 -4.58 -25.52 29.39
N TYR A 83 -3.58 -25.55 28.49
CA TYR A 83 -2.47 -24.61 28.50
C TYR A 83 -2.89 -23.22 28.03
N LEU A 84 -3.78 -23.15 27.03
CA LEU A 84 -4.35 -21.88 26.59
C LEU A 84 -5.09 -21.18 27.72
N LEU A 85 -5.91 -21.90 28.50
CA LEU A 85 -6.62 -21.32 29.64
C LEU A 85 -5.65 -20.91 30.75
N ASP A 86 -4.67 -21.76 31.06
CA ASP A 86 -3.66 -21.47 32.08
C ASP A 86 -2.82 -20.23 31.77
N ALA A 87 -2.54 -19.97 30.49
CA ALA A 87 -1.79 -18.78 30.06
C ALA A 87 -2.47 -17.47 30.51
N PHE A 88 -3.79 -17.48 30.77
CA PHE A 88 -4.53 -16.31 31.27
C PHE A 88 -4.94 -16.41 32.74
N THR A 89 -5.08 -17.63 33.29
CA THR A 89 -5.53 -17.83 34.67
C THR A 89 -4.41 -18.00 35.69
N ASP A 90 -3.22 -18.46 35.29
CA ASP A 90 -2.10 -18.64 36.22
C ASP A 90 -1.35 -17.30 36.38
N PRO A 91 -1.37 -16.67 37.56
CA PRO A 91 -0.73 -15.38 37.79
C PRO A 91 0.79 -15.41 37.63
N ARG A 92 1.41 -16.61 37.62
CA ARG A 92 2.86 -16.77 37.37
C ARG A 92 3.20 -16.73 35.88
N LEU A 93 2.21 -17.00 35.02
CA LEU A 93 2.35 -17.11 33.57
C LEU A 93 1.79 -15.90 32.83
N ALA A 94 0.83 -15.20 33.45
CA ALA A 94 0.25 -13.98 32.91
C ALA A 94 1.29 -12.85 32.88
N CYS A 95 1.19 -12.00 31.86
CA CYS A 95 1.96 -10.76 31.77
C CYS A 95 1.73 -9.92 33.03
N SER A 96 2.80 -9.66 33.79
CA SER A 96 2.75 -8.95 35.07
C SER A 96 2.18 -7.54 34.98
N GLN A 97 2.15 -6.96 33.79
CA GLN A 97 1.66 -5.59 33.54
C GLN A 97 0.14 -5.51 33.47
N LEU A 98 -0.55 -6.53 32.90
CA LEU A 98 -2.00 -6.49 32.71
C LEU A 98 -2.79 -7.15 33.85
N GLY A 99 -2.11 -7.96 34.67
CA GLY A 99 -2.78 -8.87 35.60
C GLY A 99 -3.64 -9.92 34.88
N PRO A 100 -4.43 -10.72 35.63
CA PRO A 100 -5.31 -11.73 35.04
C PRO A 100 -6.45 -11.08 34.26
N LEU A 101 -6.41 -11.17 32.94
CA LEU A 101 -7.41 -10.60 32.03
C LEU A 101 -7.73 -11.62 30.93
N ALA A 102 -9.02 -11.91 30.72
CA ALA A 102 -9.42 -12.76 29.61
C ALA A 102 -9.36 -11.98 28.28
N PRO A 103 -8.98 -12.63 27.17
CA PRO A 103 -9.03 -12.02 25.84
C PRO A 103 -10.46 -11.65 25.47
N TRP A 104 -10.65 -10.57 24.72
CA TRP A 104 -11.96 -10.26 24.12
C TRP A 104 -12.20 -11.15 22.90
N THR A 105 -11.16 -11.32 22.09
CA THR A 105 -11.11 -12.21 20.94
C THR A 105 -9.72 -12.84 20.83
N TRP A 106 -9.63 -13.96 20.11
CA TRP A 106 -8.34 -14.57 19.81
C TRP A 106 -8.30 -15.24 18.43
N SER A 107 -7.09 -15.43 17.92
CA SER A 107 -6.81 -16.10 16.66
C SER A 107 -5.68 -17.10 16.78
N THR A 108 -5.53 -17.94 15.75
CA THR A 108 -4.33 -18.77 15.58
C THR A 108 -3.98 -18.83 14.08
N PRO A 109 -2.69 -18.88 13.69
CA PRO A 109 -2.31 -18.87 12.29
C PRO A 109 -2.72 -20.14 11.53
N ASP A 110 -2.95 -21.25 12.22
CA ASP A 110 -3.39 -22.51 11.61
C ASP A 110 -4.93 -22.58 11.52
N PRO A 111 -5.54 -22.51 10.31
CA PRO A 111 -7.00 -22.52 10.16
C PRO A 111 -7.65 -23.82 10.61
N ALA A 112 -6.95 -24.96 10.52
CA ALA A 112 -7.47 -26.25 10.99
C ALA A 112 -7.49 -26.29 12.51
N MET A 113 -6.43 -25.79 13.15
CA MET A 113 -6.37 -25.61 14.60
C MET A 113 -7.42 -24.61 15.09
N ALA A 114 -7.65 -23.51 14.37
CA ALA A 114 -8.67 -22.52 14.72
C ALA A 114 -10.07 -23.15 14.77
N ALA A 115 -10.46 -23.87 13.71
CA ALA A 115 -11.74 -24.56 13.65
C ALA A 115 -11.88 -25.62 14.76
N ALA A 116 -10.85 -26.43 14.97
CA ALA A 116 -10.83 -27.47 15.99
C ALA A 116 -10.93 -26.88 17.41
N MET A 117 -10.15 -25.84 17.71
CA MET A 117 -10.16 -25.16 19.00
C MET A 117 -11.52 -24.53 19.29
N GLY A 118 -12.18 -23.93 18.30
CA GLY A 118 -13.54 -23.39 18.46
C GLY A 118 -14.56 -24.43 18.92
N GLU A 119 -14.54 -25.62 18.33
CA GLU A 119 -15.42 -26.73 18.73
C GLU A 119 -15.06 -27.31 20.11
N VAL A 120 -13.77 -27.43 20.41
CA VAL A 120 -13.27 -27.92 21.72
C VAL A 120 -13.62 -26.95 22.85
N LEU A 121 -13.42 -25.64 22.63
CA LEU A 121 -13.86 -24.58 23.56
C LEU A 121 -15.35 -24.67 23.83
N LYS A 122 -16.15 -24.84 22.77
CA LYS A 122 -17.61 -24.98 22.85
C LYS A 122 -18.01 -26.24 23.63
N SER A 123 -17.38 -27.38 23.40
CA SER A 123 -17.69 -28.63 24.13
C SER A 123 -17.35 -28.56 25.62
N HIS A 124 -16.41 -27.69 26.00
CA HIS A 124 -16.05 -27.44 27.39
C HIS A 124 -16.79 -26.26 28.03
N GLY A 125 -17.77 -25.67 27.34
CA GLY A 125 -18.63 -24.62 27.88
C GLY A 125 -17.99 -23.24 27.92
N VAL A 126 -16.96 -22.97 27.12
CA VAL A 126 -16.41 -21.61 27.00
C VAL A 126 -17.44 -20.69 26.33
N THR A 127 -17.46 -19.41 26.71
CA THR A 127 -18.45 -18.45 26.18
C THR A 127 -18.43 -18.39 24.66
N ALA A 128 -19.61 -18.38 24.03
CA ALA A 128 -19.76 -18.50 22.58
C ALA A 128 -18.96 -17.48 21.75
N ALA A 129 -18.72 -16.27 22.29
CA ALA A 129 -17.89 -15.25 21.66
C ALA A 129 -16.43 -15.72 21.45
N LEU A 130 -15.85 -16.41 22.44
CA LEU A 130 -14.49 -16.92 22.39
C LEU A 130 -14.36 -18.25 21.64
N CYS A 131 -15.47 -18.95 21.39
CA CYS A 131 -15.45 -20.12 20.51
C CYS A 131 -15.23 -19.75 19.03
N GLN A 132 -15.31 -18.46 18.68
CA GLN A 132 -15.00 -17.96 17.34
C GLN A 132 -13.49 -17.70 17.19
N VAL A 133 -12.71 -18.77 17.11
CA VAL A 133 -11.26 -18.67 16.85
C VAL A 133 -11.05 -18.37 15.36
N GLY A 134 -10.53 -17.19 15.03
CA GLY A 134 -10.21 -16.82 13.65
C GLY A 134 -8.83 -17.29 13.21
N PRO A 135 -8.57 -17.48 11.89
CA PRO A 135 -7.21 -17.33 11.39
C PRO A 135 -6.74 -15.89 11.70
N ASP A 136 -5.44 -15.68 11.99
CA ASP A 136 -4.90 -14.37 12.37
C ASP A 136 -5.57 -13.20 11.65
N PHE A 137 -6.17 -12.32 12.44
CA PHE A 137 -6.90 -11.16 11.93
C PHE A 137 -5.88 -10.21 11.31
N VAL A 138 -5.75 -10.25 9.99
CA VAL A 138 -5.05 -9.21 9.25
C VAL A 138 -5.94 -7.97 9.31
N GLU A 139 -5.47 -6.93 9.98
CA GLU A 139 -6.21 -5.67 10.05
C GLU A 139 -6.50 -5.14 8.65
N PRO A 140 -7.75 -4.66 8.39
CA PRO A 140 -8.07 -3.94 7.17
C PRO A 140 -7.05 -2.82 6.93
N GLY A 141 -6.41 -2.82 5.76
CA GLY A 141 -5.40 -1.83 5.39
C GLY A 141 -3.96 -2.34 5.41
N ASP A 142 -3.65 -3.49 6.01
CA ASP A 142 -2.31 -4.07 5.95
C ASP A 142 -2.01 -4.59 4.53
N ALA A 143 -1.26 -3.81 3.76
CA ALA A 143 -0.83 -4.13 2.41
C ALA A 143 0.32 -5.16 2.35
N THR A 144 0.90 -5.53 3.50
CA THR A 144 2.03 -6.45 3.55
C THR A 144 1.58 -7.90 3.48
N LYS A 145 0.34 -8.21 3.92
CA LYS A 145 -0.18 -9.58 4.05
C LYS A 145 -1.50 -9.81 3.31
N CYS A 146 -1.63 -11.00 2.75
CA CYS A 146 -2.87 -11.45 2.14
C CYS A 146 -3.92 -11.72 3.23
N HIS A 147 -5.02 -10.98 3.23
CA HIS A 147 -6.11 -11.14 4.20
C HIS A 147 -6.83 -12.51 4.09
N GLY A 148 -6.64 -13.26 2.99
CA GLY A 148 -7.23 -14.58 2.83
C GLY A 148 -6.38 -15.75 3.31
N CYS A 149 -5.05 -15.59 3.41
CA CYS A 149 -4.15 -16.68 3.82
C CYS A 149 -3.08 -16.27 4.85
N GLY A 150 -3.01 -15.00 5.25
CA GLY A 150 -2.04 -14.48 6.23
C GLY A 150 -0.61 -14.33 5.73
N LEU A 151 -0.27 -14.87 4.55
CA LEU A 151 1.10 -14.82 4.00
C LEU A 151 1.48 -13.41 3.55
N SER A 152 2.74 -13.04 3.84
CA SER A 152 3.38 -11.82 3.31
C SER A 152 3.57 -11.91 1.79
N HIS A 153 3.57 -10.77 1.10
CA HIS A 153 3.87 -10.73 -0.34
C HIS A 153 5.27 -11.27 -0.67
N GLU A 154 6.21 -11.17 0.28
CA GLU A 154 7.57 -11.70 0.16
C GLU A 154 7.63 -13.24 0.11
N CYS A 155 6.58 -13.92 0.56
CA CYS A 155 6.50 -15.38 0.54
C CYS A 155 6.08 -15.94 -0.83
N PHE A 156 5.69 -15.10 -1.79
CA PHE A 156 5.34 -15.53 -3.14
C PHE A 156 6.57 -15.46 -4.05
N PHE A 157 6.76 -16.48 -4.88
CA PHE A 157 7.84 -16.50 -5.88
C PHE A 157 7.23 -16.66 -7.29
N PRO A 158 7.34 -15.65 -8.17
CA PRO A 158 7.96 -14.34 -7.92
C PRO A 158 7.15 -13.47 -6.93
N PRO A 159 7.76 -12.46 -6.30
CA PRO A 159 7.05 -11.52 -5.43
C PRO A 159 6.05 -10.71 -6.26
N ASP A 160 4.77 -11.09 -6.19
CA ASP A 160 3.68 -10.38 -6.84
C ASP A 160 3.04 -9.40 -5.84
N PRO A 161 2.76 -8.15 -6.24
CA PRO A 161 2.04 -7.22 -5.39
C PRO A 161 0.63 -7.75 -5.09
N LEU A 162 0.20 -7.60 -3.84
CA LEU A 162 -1.15 -7.99 -3.44
C LEU A 162 -2.19 -7.13 -4.18
N LYS A 163 -3.31 -7.74 -4.53
CA LYS A 163 -4.43 -7.10 -5.22
C LYS A 163 -5.42 -6.57 -4.20
N ARG A 164 -5.85 -5.33 -4.35
CA ARG A 164 -6.87 -4.71 -3.50
C ARG A 164 -8.26 -5.26 -3.81
N CYS A 165 -9.12 -5.28 -2.79
CA CYS A 165 -10.54 -5.52 -2.99
C CYS A 165 -11.11 -4.44 -3.91
N ALA A 166 -11.61 -4.83 -5.08
CA ALA A 166 -12.17 -3.88 -6.06
C ALA A 166 -13.37 -3.06 -5.54
N ARG A 167 -14.01 -3.50 -4.44
CA ARG A 167 -15.13 -2.78 -3.83
C ARG A 167 -14.69 -1.74 -2.82
N CYS A 168 -13.96 -2.15 -1.77
CA CYS A 168 -13.58 -1.25 -0.68
C CYS A 168 -12.19 -0.63 -0.82
N GLY A 169 -11.28 -1.28 -1.56
CA GLY A 169 -9.87 -0.91 -1.61
C GLY A 169 -9.08 -1.20 -0.32
N GLU A 170 -9.70 -1.61 0.77
CA GLU A 170 -9.02 -1.75 2.08
C GLU A 170 -8.42 -3.14 2.35
N ALA A 171 -8.93 -4.20 1.73
CA ALA A 171 -8.41 -5.56 1.92
C ALA A 171 -7.49 -5.99 0.77
N TRP A 172 -6.43 -6.73 1.08
CA TRP A 172 -5.38 -7.13 0.14
C TRP A 172 -5.33 -8.65 -0.04
N TYR A 173 -5.17 -9.12 -1.28
CA TYR A 173 -5.22 -10.53 -1.65
C TYR A 173 -4.21 -10.87 -2.73
N HIS A 174 -3.45 -11.95 -2.59
CA HIS A 174 -2.56 -12.41 -3.67
C HIS A 174 -3.37 -13.05 -4.83
N SER A 175 -4.57 -13.58 -4.55
CA SER A 175 -5.42 -14.25 -5.54
C SER A 175 -6.92 -14.05 -5.29
N ARG A 176 -7.70 -14.20 -6.38
CA ARG A 176 -9.17 -14.19 -6.31
C ARG A 176 -9.73 -15.32 -5.44
N GLN A 177 -9.02 -16.46 -5.36
CA GLN A 177 -9.39 -17.58 -4.49
C GLN A 177 -9.27 -17.20 -3.01
N CYS A 178 -8.20 -16.50 -2.62
CA CYS A 178 -8.07 -15.98 -1.26
C CYS A 178 -9.15 -14.95 -0.93
N GLN A 179 -9.48 -14.06 -1.86
CA GLN A 179 -10.60 -13.13 -1.70
C GLN A 179 -11.93 -13.86 -1.48
N ALA A 180 -12.24 -14.87 -2.31
CA ALA A 180 -13.47 -15.65 -2.18
C ALA A 180 -13.55 -16.41 -0.86
N LYS A 181 -12.43 -16.99 -0.39
CA LYS A 181 -12.34 -17.68 0.90
C LYS A 181 -12.55 -16.72 2.08
N HIS A 182 -11.93 -15.54 2.03
CA HIS A 182 -12.08 -14.51 3.06
C HIS A 182 -13.44 -13.80 3.01
N TRP A 183 -14.15 -13.88 1.87
CA TRP A 183 -15.35 -13.09 1.62
C TRP A 183 -16.41 -13.19 2.71
N LYS A 184 -16.60 -14.37 3.32
CA LYS A 184 -17.58 -14.55 4.41
C LYS A 184 -17.29 -13.66 5.64
N TYR A 185 -16.01 -13.37 5.90
CA TYR A 185 -15.56 -12.50 7.00
C TYR A 185 -15.42 -11.04 6.56
N HIS A 186 -14.98 -10.81 5.31
CA HIS A 186 -14.80 -9.47 4.78
C HIS A 186 -16.13 -8.79 4.39
N LYS A 187 -17.11 -9.53 3.89
CA LYS A 187 -18.37 -8.98 3.37
C LYS A 187 -19.10 -8.02 4.32
N PRO A 188 -19.20 -8.29 5.64
CA PRO A 188 -19.83 -7.36 6.59
C PRO A 188 -19.10 -6.02 6.73
N THR A 189 -17.78 -5.99 6.55
CA THR A 189 -16.94 -4.79 6.66
C THR A 189 -16.61 -4.17 5.30
N CYS A 190 -16.84 -4.88 4.19
CA CYS A 190 -16.58 -4.43 2.84
C CYS A 190 -17.58 -3.34 2.40
N ARG A 191 -17.23 -2.09 2.67
CA ARG A 191 -17.95 -0.90 2.22
C ARG A 191 -17.18 -0.27 1.07
N PRO A 192 -17.84 0.21 0.01
CA PRO A 192 -17.16 1.11 -0.93
C PRO A 192 -16.47 2.19 -0.10
N PRO A 193 -15.24 2.62 -0.47
CA PRO A 193 -14.68 3.80 0.18
C PRO A 193 -15.77 4.84 0.07
N VAL A 194 -16.16 5.40 1.22
CA VAL A 194 -17.13 6.49 1.23
C VAL A 194 -16.38 7.57 0.47
N ALA A 195 -16.65 7.66 -0.84
CA ALA A 195 -16.07 8.67 -1.68
C ALA A 195 -16.50 9.95 -0.99
N ASP A 196 -15.56 10.57 -0.30
CA ASP A 196 -15.80 11.75 0.50
C ASP A 196 -16.36 12.73 -0.52
N ALA A 197 -17.68 12.91 -0.55
CA ALA A 197 -18.36 13.48 -1.72
C ALA A 197 -17.83 14.90 -1.98
N ALA A 198 -17.37 15.53 -0.89
CA ALA A 198 -16.60 16.76 -0.89
C ALA A 198 -15.26 16.63 -1.64
N ALA A 199 -14.46 15.59 -1.40
CA ALA A 199 -13.20 15.34 -2.09
C ALA A 199 -13.41 14.97 -3.57
N ALA A 200 -14.46 14.22 -3.88
CA ALA A 200 -14.84 13.93 -5.26
C ALA A 200 -15.27 15.18 -6.04
N ALA A 201 -15.71 16.25 -5.37
CA ALA A 201 -16.10 17.49 -6.03
C ALA A 201 -14.92 18.46 -6.29
N LEU A 202 -13.74 18.21 -5.71
CA LEU A 202 -12.56 19.04 -5.93
C LEU A 202 -11.92 18.71 -7.29
N ASP A 203 -11.48 19.74 -8.01
CA ASP A 203 -10.53 19.54 -9.10
C ASP A 203 -9.17 19.08 -8.55
N ALA A 204 -8.30 18.58 -9.43
CA ALA A 204 -7.02 18.02 -9.02
C ALA A 204 -6.11 19.00 -8.26
N ARG A 205 -6.13 20.28 -8.63
CA ARG A 205 -5.33 21.32 -8.00
C ARG A 205 -5.85 21.61 -6.60
N ASP A 206 -7.16 21.73 -6.44
CA ASP A 206 -7.81 21.93 -5.15
C ASP A 206 -7.65 20.72 -4.23
N TYR A 207 -7.72 19.49 -4.78
CA TYR A 207 -7.46 18.28 -4.03
C TYR A 207 -6.02 18.23 -3.52
N TYR A 208 -5.03 18.45 -4.41
CA TYR A 208 -3.62 18.47 -4.03
C TYR A 208 -3.32 19.51 -2.95
N ARG A 209 -3.97 20.67 -3.01
CA ARG A 209 -3.78 21.73 -2.02
C ARG A 209 -4.46 21.44 -0.68
N LYS A 210 -5.69 20.92 -0.70
CA LYS A 210 -6.56 20.87 0.50
C LYS A 210 -6.58 19.50 1.17
N LYS A 211 -6.48 18.42 0.40
CA LYS A 211 -6.70 17.04 0.88
C LYS A 211 -5.40 16.25 0.95
N ALA A 212 -4.54 16.29 -0.07
CA ALA A 212 -3.29 15.54 -0.07
C ALA A 212 -2.38 15.79 1.17
N PRO A 213 -2.24 17.03 1.70
CA PRO A 213 -1.41 17.28 2.89
C PRO A 213 -2.01 16.74 4.19
N THR A 214 -3.27 16.30 4.17
CA THR A 214 -3.96 15.71 5.33
C THR A 214 -4.01 14.17 5.28
N ASP A 215 -3.64 13.58 4.14
CA ASP A 215 -3.60 12.13 3.95
C ASP A 215 -2.18 11.61 4.25
N PRO A 216 -1.98 10.74 5.26
CA PRO A 216 -0.65 10.23 5.62
C PRO A 216 0.09 9.54 4.47
N ALA A 217 -0.61 8.81 3.60
CA ALA A 217 -0.01 8.13 2.47
C ALA A 217 0.43 9.13 1.38
N ALA A 218 -0.40 10.15 1.13
CA ALA A 218 -0.03 11.23 0.22
C ALA A 218 1.16 12.04 0.76
N CYS A 219 1.20 12.33 2.06
CA CYS A 219 2.36 12.96 2.71
C CYS A 219 3.63 12.14 2.54
N ALA A 220 3.58 10.83 2.80
CA ALA A 220 4.73 9.94 2.59
C ALA A 220 5.21 9.97 1.12
N LEU A 221 4.28 9.94 0.16
CA LEU A 221 4.59 10.06 -1.26
C LEU A 221 5.22 11.42 -1.58
N MET A 222 4.66 12.53 -1.08
CA MET A 222 5.20 13.88 -1.30
C MET A 222 6.62 14.02 -0.74
N SER A 223 6.89 13.49 0.44
CA SER A 223 8.23 13.44 1.02
C SER A 223 9.20 12.61 0.18
N SER A 224 8.75 11.46 -0.36
CA SER A 224 9.59 10.64 -1.24
C SER A 224 9.95 11.36 -2.56
N LEU A 225 9.05 12.22 -3.03
CA LEU A 225 9.24 13.10 -4.18
C LEU A 225 9.97 14.40 -3.80
N ARG A 226 10.42 14.54 -2.54
CA ARG A 226 11.10 15.73 -1.98
C ARG A 226 10.32 17.03 -2.16
N LEU A 227 9.00 16.96 -2.29
CA LEU A 227 8.19 18.15 -2.49
C LEU A 227 8.31 19.05 -1.26
N PRO A 228 8.47 20.38 -1.43
CA PRO A 228 8.68 21.27 -0.30
C PRO A 228 7.50 21.25 0.67
N ASP A 229 7.81 21.10 1.97
CA ASP A 229 6.82 21.13 3.04
C ASP A 229 6.25 22.54 3.19
N GLY A 230 4.97 22.71 2.85
CA GLY A 230 4.27 23.98 2.98
C GLY A 230 4.46 24.91 1.77
N HIS A 231 3.34 25.41 1.23
CA HIS A 231 3.31 26.30 0.07
C HIS A 231 3.91 27.68 0.38
N PRO A 232 4.95 28.15 -0.33
CA PRO A 232 5.09 29.55 -0.64
C PRO A 232 4.52 29.76 -2.05
N ASN A 233 3.22 30.04 -2.13
CA ASN A 233 2.56 30.74 -3.26
C ASN A 233 2.20 30.03 -4.59
N GLY A 234 2.53 28.77 -4.85
CA GLY A 234 2.15 28.13 -6.12
C GLY A 234 1.30 26.89 -5.93
N GLY A 235 -0.03 27.01 -5.96
CA GLY A 235 -0.95 25.85 -6.07
C GLY A 235 -0.85 25.15 -7.43
N GLU A 236 0.34 24.97 -7.98
CA GLU A 236 0.57 24.38 -9.28
C GLU A 236 0.83 22.88 -9.14
N THR A 237 0.10 22.11 -9.93
CA THR A 237 0.24 20.64 -10.04
C THR A 237 1.42 20.23 -10.91
N SER A 238 2.10 21.18 -11.57
CA SER A 238 3.21 20.95 -12.48
C SER A 238 4.40 20.27 -11.81
N LEU A 239 4.91 20.82 -10.71
CA LEU A 239 6.04 20.27 -9.97
C LEU A 239 5.77 18.84 -9.44
N PRO A 240 4.69 18.55 -8.70
CA PRO A 240 4.41 17.18 -8.25
C PRO A 240 4.21 16.21 -9.42
N LEU A 241 3.56 16.64 -10.50
CA LEU A 241 3.36 15.81 -11.70
C LEU A 241 4.70 15.46 -12.36
N HIS A 242 5.58 16.44 -12.53
CA HIS A 242 6.90 16.24 -13.11
C HIS A 242 7.76 15.30 -12.27
N ARG A 243 7.70 15.40 -10.94
CA ARG A 243 8.49 14.54 -10.06
C ARG A 243 7.96 13.11 -10.02
N LEU A 244 6.65 12.91 -10.08
CA LEU A 244 6.06 11.58 -10.26
C LEU A 244 6.55 10.94 -11.56
N ILE A 245 6.51 11.68 -12.67
CA ILE A 245 6.99 11.19 -13.97
C ILE A 245 8.48 10.87 -13.94
N LEU A 246 9.31 11.82 -13.47
CA LEU A 246 10.77 11.71 -13.42
C LEU A 246 11.21 10.46 -12.65
N THR A 247 10.52 10.14 -11.56
CA THR A 247 10.80 8.97 -10.71
C THR A 247 10.08 7.69 -11.14
N GLY A 248 9.25 7.76 -12.19
CA GLY A 248 8.46 6.62 -12.68
C GLY A 248 7.31 6.21 -11.74
N GLN A 249 6.93 7.08 -10.81
CA GLN A 249 5.92 6.85 -9.79
C GLN A 249 4.53 7.39 -10.14
N ASP A 250 4.30 7.94 -11.33
CA ASP A 250 3.00 8.40 -11.85
C ASP A 250 2.05 7.23 -12.21
N THR A 251 1.91 6.26 -11.32
CA THR A 251 0.89 5.21 -11.42
C THR A 251 -0.50 5.82 -11.21
N PRO A 252 -1.58 5.22 -11.73
CA PRO A 252 -2.93 5.70 -11.48
C PRO A 252 -3.26 5.84 -9.98
N ASP A 253 -2.71 4.98 -9.13
CA ASP A 253 -2.93 5.05 -7.69
C ASP A 253 -2.21 6.25 -7.06
N ASN A 254 -0.96 6.51 -7.42
CA ASN A 254 -0.23 7.68 -6.93
C ASN A 254 -0.80 9.00 -7.49
N MET A 255 -1.28 8.98 -8.73
CA MET A 255 -1.99 10.12 -9.33
C MET A 255 -3.29 10.41 -8.57
N ARG A 256 -4.10 9.39 -8.25
CA ARG A 256 -5.30 9.58 -7.41
C ARG A 256 -4.97 10.02 -5.99
N LEU A 257 -3.86 9.51 -5.45
CA LEU A 257 -3.44 9.83 -4.09
C LEU A 257 -3.06 11.31 -3.96
N LEU A 258 -2.31 11.88 -4.91
CA LEU A 258 -1.90 13.29 -4.87
C LEU A 258 -2.94 14.25 -5.46
N PHE A 259 -3.62 13.86 -6.53
CA PHE A 259 -4.48 14.75 -7.33
C PHE A 259 -5.96 14.39 -7.24
N GLY A 260 -6.32 13.42 -6.41
CA GLY A 260 -7.69 13.04 -6.17
C GLY A 260 -8.29 12.12 -7.24
N PRO A 261 -9.49 11.58 -6.98
CA PRO A 261 -10.11 10.56 -7.83
C PRO A 261 -10.51 11.08 -9.22
N GLN A 262 -10.62 12.40 -9.40
CA GLN A 262 -11.00 13.02 -10.67
C GLN A 262 -9.82 13.54 -11.49
N TYR A 263 -8.57 13.22 -11.12
CA TYR A 263 -7.39 13.78 -11.81
C TYR A 263 -7.41 13.52 -13.33
N GLU A 264 -7.94 12.39 -13.78
CA GLU A 264 -8.07 12.03 -15.20
C GLU A 264 -8.87 13.10 -15.98
N ARG A 265 -9.84 13.77 -15.36
CA ARG A 265 -10.64 14.80 -16.05
C ARG A 265 -9.93 16.13 -16.19
N THR A 266 -9.00 16.43 -15.29
CA THR A 266 -8.44 17.79 -15.16
C THR A 266 -6.94 17.87 -15.43
N LEU A 267 -6.22 16.74 -15.35
CA LEU A 267 -4.77 16.66 -15.51
C LEU A 267 -4.33 15.61 -16.52
N GLN A 268 -5.23 14.88 -17.18
CA GLN A 268 -4.81 13.85 -18.12
C GLN A 268 -4.00 14.43 -19.28
N ASP A 269 -4.46 15.51 -19.90
CA ASP A 269 -3.75 16.15 -21.01
C ASP A 269 -2.37 16.68 -20.57
N ASP A 270 -2.28 17.28 -19.37
CA ASP A 270 -1.03 17.76 -18.77
C ASP A 270 -0.09 16.59 -18.47
N HIS A 271 -0.61 15.48 -17.94
CA HIS A 271 0.15 14.27 -17.65
C HIS A 271 0.71 13.63 -18.92
N GLU A 272 -0.11 13.47 -19.96
CA GLU A 272 0.31 12.91 -21.25
C GLU A 272 1.34 13.81 -21.95
N THR A 273 1.18 15.13 -21.84
CA THR A 273 2.12 16.11 -22.40
C THR A 273 3.46 16.05 -21.67
N ALA A 274 3.45 16.20 -20.35
CA ALA A 274 4.66 16.08 -19.52
C ALA A 274 5.35 14.73 -19.73
N ARG A 275 4.59 13.63 -19.85
CA ARG A 275 5.14 12.31 -20.17
C ARG A 275 5.90 12.28 -21.47
N THR A 276 5.31 12.84 -22.52
CA THR A 276 5.96 12.89 -23.83
C THR A 276 7.23 13.75 -23.76
N GLU A 277 7.20 14.87 -23.04
CA GLU A 277 8.35 15.75 -22.82
C GLU A 277 9.52 15.04 -22.12
N PHE A 278 9.25 14.30 -21.05
CA PHE A 278 10.30 13.53 -20.35
C PHE A 278 10.85 12.38 -21.21
N LEU A 279 10.04 11.76 -22.05
CA LEU A 279 10.48 10.71 -22.99
C LEU A 279 11.31 11.26 -24.16
N LEU A 280 11.07 12.50 -24.57
CA LEU A 280 11.83 13.18 -25.61
C LEU A 280 13.25 13.57 -25.18
N ASP A 281 13.52 13.58 -23.88
CA ASP A 281 14.79 14.00 -23.27
C ASP A 281 15.39 15.28 -23.91
N PRO A 282 14.74 16.44 -23.71
CA PRO A 282 15.08 17.64 -24.46
C PRO A 282 16.50 18.12 -24.18
N PRO A 283 17.30 18.41 -25.22
CA PRO A 283 18.70 18.75 -25.06
C PRO A 283 18.85 20.14 -24.43
N PRO A 284 20.05 20.44 -23.87
CA PRO A 284 20.45 21.81 -23.60
C PRO A 284 20.22 22.70 -24.82
N GLY A 285 19.70 23.91 -24.60
CA GLY A 285 19.35 24.85 -25.67
C GLY A 285 17.88 24.77 -26.10
N SER A 286 17.11 23.80 -25.60
CA SER A 286 15.65 23.80 -25.71
C SER A 286 15.00 24.65 -24.61
N PRO A 287 13.89 25.36 -24.90
CA PRO A 287 13.12 26.05 -23.87
C PRO A 287 12.66 25.13 -22.74
N TRP A 288 12.29 23.88 -23.08
CA TRP A 288 11.87 22.91 -22.08
C TRP A 288 13.00 22.52 -21.12
N HIS A 289 14.22 22.32 -21.63
CA HIS A 289 15.37 22.03 -20.78
C HIS A 289 15.63 23.19 -19.80
N ALA A 290 15.54 24.44 -20.27
CA ALA A 290 15.69 25.61 -19.40
C ALA A 290 14.58 25.70 -18.33
N LEU A 291 13.33 25.44 -18.71
CA LEU A 291 12.19 25.41 -17.77
C LEU A 291 12.39 24.32 -16.70
N THR A 292 12.71 23.11 -17.12
CA THR A 292 12.79 21.94 -16.24
C THR A 292 14.06 21.92 -15.39
N ALA A 293 15.14 22.61 -15.80
CA ALA A 293 16.34 22.76 -14.98
C ALA A 293 16.03 23.34 -13.59
N SER A 294 15.08 24.28 -13.49
CA SER A 294 14.64 24.85 -12.21
C SER A 294 13.82 23.90 -11.35
N MET A 295 13.18 22.90 -11.96
CA MET A 295 12.34 21.90 -11.29
C MET A 295 13.12 20.64 -10.91
N HIS A 296 14.29 20.44 -11.52
CA HIS A 296 15.12 19.27 -11.34
C HIS A 296 15.83 19.32 -9.99
N ASP A 297 15.46 18.38 -9.13
CA ASP A 297 16.23 18.09 -7.93
C ASP A 297 17.31 17.06 -8.29
N PRO A 298 18.61 17.42 -8.25
CA PRO A 298 19.70 16.51 -8.63
C PRO A 298 19.80 15.26 -7.74
N SER A 299 19.13 15.26 -6.59
CA SER A 299 19.07 14.10 -5.70
C SER A 299 17.97 13.10 -6.07
N LEU A 300 17.03 13.44 -6.96
CA LEU A 300 16.03 12.51 -7.46
C LEU A 300 16.61 11.74 -8.65
N ALA A 301 16.69 10.42 -8.51
CA ALA A 301 17.11 9.56 -9.60
C ALA A 301 16.06 9.58 -10.73
N ARG A 302 16.52 9.85 -11.96
CA ARG A 302 15.68 9.71 -13.15
C ARG A 302 15.42 8.23 -13.42
N SER A 303 14.17 7.81 -13.21
CA SER A 303 13.72 6.41 -13.33
C SER A 303 12.37 6.35 -14.04
N LEU A 304 12.31 6.87 -15.28
CA LEU A 304 11.08 6.88 -16.06
C LEU A 304 10.53 5.45 -16.25
N ARG A 305 9.21 5.28 -16.09
CA ARG A 305 8.55 4.02 -16.48
C ARG A 305 8.68 3.80 -17.99
N PRO A 306 8.72 2.54 -18.48
CA PRO A 306 8.73 2.25 -19.91
C PRO A 306 7.59 2.94 -20.66
N ALA A 307 7.88 3.44 -21.86
CA ALA A 307 6.87 4.03 -22.72
C ALA A 307 5.87 2.96 -23.21
N THR A 308 4.60 3.31 -23.16
CA THR A 308 3.52 2.60 -23.85
C THR A 308 3.65 2.77 -25.36
N ASP A 309 2.96 1.93 -26.14
CA ASP A 309 3.05 2.00 -27.60
C ASP A 309 2.47 3.31 -28.16
N ALA A 310 1.42 3.86 -27.52
CA ALA A 310 0.88 5.18 -27.86
C ALA A 310 1.89 6.31 -27.56
N GLU A 311 2.58 6.24 -26.42
CA GLU A 311 3.65 7.20 -26.08
C GLU A 311 4.82 7.12 -27.09
N LYS A 312 5.23 5.91 -27.48
CA LYS A 312 6.29 5.72 -28.51
C LYS A 312 5.89 6.34 -29.85
N GLN A 313 4.66 6.09 -30.30
CA GLN A 313 4.15 6.66 -31.55
C GLN A 313 4.14 8.18 -31.50
N LYS A 314 3.68 8.78 -30.39
CA LYS A 314 3.66 10.23 -30.20
C LYS A 314 5.07 10.82 -30.15
N VAL A 315 6.01 10.16 -29.48
CA VAL A 315 7.43 10.56 -29.45
C VAL A 315 8.02 10.55 -30.85
N GLU A 316 7.77 9.51 -31.65
CA GLU A 316 8.25 9.42 -33.03
C GLU A 316 7.69 10.55 -33.90
N GLU A 317 6.39 10.81 -33.80
CA GLU A 317 5.75 11.90 -34.53
C GLU A 317 6.36 13.27 -34.18
N VAL A 318 6.67 13.50 -32.90
CA VAL A 318 7.38 14.71 -32.46
C VAL A 318 8.80 14.75 -33.02
N ARG A 319 9.53 13.63 -33.06
CA ARG A 319 10.89 13.56 -33.62
C ARG A 319 10.91 13.85 -35.12
N GLU A 320 9.95 13.35 -35.88
CA GLU A 320 9.77 13.65 -37.30
C GLU A 320 9.53 15.16 -37.50
N MET A 321 8.65 15.75 -36.69
CA MET A 321 8.39 17.19 -36.70
C MET A 321 9.64 18.01 -36.33
N GLN A 322 10.41 17.59 -35.32
CA GLN A 322 11.69 18.22 -34.96
C GLN A 322 12.69 18.15 -36.13
N ALA A 323 12.78 17.02 -36.83
CA ALA A 323 13.66 16.85 -37.99
C ALA A 323 13.26 17.78 -39.14
N LEU A 324 11.96 17.93 -39.39
CA LEU A 324 11.44 18.87 -40.38
C LEU A 324 11.80 20.31 -40.04
N ILE A 325 11.58 20.72 -38.78
CA ILE A 325 11.92 22.06 -38.31
C ILE A 325 13.44 22.31 -38.47
N ARG A 326 14.29 21.38 -38.01
CA ARG A 326 15.76 21.51 -38.12
C ARG A 326 16.24 21.60 -39.57
N LYS A 327 15.65 20.82 -40.48
CA LYS A 327 15.97 20.88 -41.91
C LYS A 327 15.70 22.25 -42.51
N ARG A 328 14.65 22.92 -42.03
CA ARG A 328 14.22 24.23 -42.53
C ARG A 328 15.02 25.38 -41.92
N VAL A 329 15.14 25.39 -40.59
CA VAL A 329 15.65 26.52 -39.82
C VAL A 329 17.18 26.42 -39.59
N GLY A 330 17.71 25.20 -39.59
CA GLY A 330 19.08 24.89 -39.19
C GLY A 330 19.19 24.52 -37.70
N PRO A 331 20.32 23.94 -37.28
CA PRO A 331 20.55 23.55 -35.89
C PRO A 331 20.67 24.78 -34.96
N GLY A 332 20.19 24.66 -33.71
CA GLY A 332 20.35 25.69 -32.68
C GLY A 332 19.63 27.01 -32.96
N LYS A 333 18.58 27.00 -33.79
CA LYS A 333 17.83 28.19 -34.20
C LYS A 333 16.34 28.01 -33.97
N SER A 334 15.67 29.07 -33.51
CA SER A 334 14.22 29.11 -33.36
C SER A 334 13.53 29.41 -34.70
N PRO A 335 12.40 28.77 -35.03
CA PRO A 335 11.66 29.04 -36.27
C PRO A 335 11.12 30.48 -36.32
N THR A 336 11.29 31.17 -37.44
CA THR A 336 10.66 32.47 -37.70
C THR A 336 9.20 32.31 -38.14
N SER A 337 8.44 33.41 -38.23
CA SER A 337 7.09 33.38 -38.80
C SER A 337 7.06 32.88 -40.25
N VAL A 338 8.12 33.17 -41.03
CA VAL A 338 8.27 32.69 -42.41
C VAL A 338 8.49 31.17 -42.44
N ASP A 339 9.29 30.64 -41.51
CA ASP A 339 9.52 29.19 -41.39
C ASP A 339 8.25 28.46 -40.96
N MET A 340 7.53 29.01 -39.99
CA MET A 340 6.23 28.50 -39.53
C MET A 340 5.20 28.42 -40.65
N GLU A 341 5.10 29.47 -41.48
CA GLU A 341 4.20 29.47 -42.64
C GLU A 341 4.60 28.41 -43.68
N ALA A 342 5.90 28.21 -43.91
CA ALA A 342 6.39 27.18 -44.82
C ALA A 342 6.04 25.78 -44.31
N ILE A 343 6.29 25.50 -43.03
CA ILE A 343 5.98 24.21 -42.39
C ILE A 343 4.47 23.96 -42.41
N ARG A 344 3.66 24.99 -42.10
CA ARG A 344 2.19 24.92 -42.19
C ARG A 344 1.72 24.47 -43.59
N LYS A 345 2.31 25.02 -44.65
CA LYS A 345 1.96 24.67 -46.03
C LYS A 345 2.25 23.19 -46.37
N GLU A 346 3.23 22.56 -45.73
CA GLU A 346 3.52 21.14 -45.94
C GLU A 346 2.40 20.23 -45.41
N PHE A 347 1.75 20.61 -44.30
CA PHE A 347 0.67 19.83 -43.69
C PHE A 347 -0.74 20.18 -44.22
N LYS A 348 -0.87 21.20 -45.06
CA LYS A 348 -2.13 21.62 -45.73
C LYS A 348 -3.31 21.70 -44.74
N SER A 349 -4.38 20.94 -44.99
CA SER A 349 -5.61 20.89 -44.19
C SER A 349 -5.41 20.29 -42.79
N ASN A 350 -4.35 19.52 -42.57
CA ASN A 350 -4.14 18.79 -41.31
C ASN A 350 -3.33 19.60 -40.29
N TRP A 351 -3.07 20.88 -40.56
CA TRP A 351 -2.26 21.72 -39.68
C TRP A 351 -2.86 21.86 -38.28
N SER A 352 -4.20 21.96 -38.17
CA SER A 352 -4.88 22.07 -36.88
C SER A 352 -4.54 20.91 -35.95
N ASP A 353 -4.54 19.70 -36.49
CA ASP A 353 -4.24 18.47 -35.74
C ASP A 353 -2.74 18.36 -35.41
N LYS A 354 -1.88 18.92 -36.26
CA LYS A 354 -0.42 18.92 -36.08
C LYS A 354 0.10 20.06 -35.21
N LEU A 355 -0.72 21.07 -34.91
CA LEU A 355 -0.29 22.23 -34.13
C LEU A 355 0.21 21.87 -32.72
N PRO A 356 -0.42 20.95 -31.96
CA PRO A 356 0.11 20.49 -30.67
C PRO A 356 1.47 19.81 -30.81
N ILE A 357 1.62 18.92 -31.81
CA ILE A 357 2.89 18.22 -32.10
C ILE A 357 3.98 19.21 -32.51
N TYR A 358 3.65 20.19 -33.34
CA TYR A 358 4.56 21.27 -33.72
C TYR A 358 5.03 22.07 -32.50
N THR A 359 4.11 22.44 -31.62
CA THR A 359 4.40 23.23 -30.43
C THR A 359 5.34 22.46 -29.49
N LEU A 360 5.02 21.19 -29.25
CA LEU A 360 5.84 20.30 -28.44
C LEU A 360 7.22 20.08 -29.08
N ALA A 361 7.28 19.80 -30.38
CA ALA A 361 8.53 19.62 -31.13
C ALA A 361 9.43 20.85 -31.02
N LYS A 362 8.87 22.05 -31.23
CA LYS A 362 9.59 23.32 -31.08
C LYS A 362 10.14 23.44 -29.65
N ASN A 363 9.31 23.29 -28.63
CA ASN A 363 9.72 23.51 -27.24
C ASN A 363 10.75 22.49 -26.72
N THR A 364 10.81 21.31 -27.33
CA THR A 364 11.70 20.20 -26.91
C THR A 364 12.92 20.01 -27.81
N MET A 365 13.10 20.80 -28.86
CA MET A 365 14.32 20.81 -29.67
C MET A 365 15.26 21.94 -29.25
N ASP A 366 16.55 21.77 -29.52
CA ASP A 366 17.54 22.83 -29.39
C ASP A 366 17.22 24.02 -30.31
N GLN A 367 17.04 25.19 -29.70
CA GLN A 367 16.77 26.47 -30.35
C GLN A 367 17.88 27.49 -30.08
N GLY A 368 19.00 27.08 -29.49
CA GLY A 368 20.07 27.98 -29.06
C GLY A 368 19.69 28.81 -27.84
N PHE A 369 18.74 28.34 -27.02
CA PHE A 369 18.35 29.05 -25.81
C PHE A 369 19.55 29.10 -24.84
N PRO A 370 19.95 30.27 -24.33
CA PRO A 370 21.12 30.37 -23.47
C PRO A 370 20.93 29.51 -22.23
N HIS A 371 21.96 28.77 -21.85
CA HIS A 371 22.00 28.14 -20.53
C HIS A 371 22.02 29.25 -19.50
N GLY A 372 20.95 29.36 -18.69
CA GLY A 372 21.00 30.19 -17.49
C GLY A 372 22.16 29.69 -16.64
N GLY A 373 23.20 30.51 -16.53
CA GLY A 373 24.38 30.24 -15.72
C GLY A 373 24.12 30.36 -14.23
#